data_AF-A0A2G3PTK0-F1
#
_entry.id   AF-A0A2G3PTK0-F1
#
_cell.length_a   1.000
_cell.length_b   1.000
_cell.length_c   1.000
_cell.angle_alpha   90.00
_cell.angle_beta   90.00
_cell.angle_gamma   90.00
#
_symmetry.space_group_name_H-M   'P 1'
#
loop_
_entity.id
_entity.type
_entity.pdbx_description
1 polymer ?
#
loop_
_entity_poly.entity_id
_entity_poly.type
_entity_poly.pdbx_seq_one_letter_code
_entity_poly.pdbx_strand_id
1 'polypeptide(L)'
;MKVRLLDIDGKMPNIALMKIAAYHKQKGDHVDWLNPLMDIEANIEKVYASKLFNFSNDYDYYPPEAEIIRGGTGFDISSKLSQQIESITKLDYSIYPQHHYSMQFFSRGCIRICPFCVVREKEGYIHPVDPLELNPNGKHIEVLDNNFFANPEWKFAIEKLLEWKHPVNLHGVDVRIMNEEQAYYLNQLKHHKQVHIAWDNPKQNILEQLKTMTKYIKPYKIMCYVLIGYWSTPEEDLYRIEKLRELKVDPFVMPFNKMDEYQKKFARWVNHKAIFKTVAWKDYR
;
A
#
# COMPACT_ATOMS: atom_id res chain seq x y z
N MET A 1 -13.90 -27.85 11.57
CA MET A 1 -12.63 -28.15 10.88
C MET A 1 -11.46 -27.49 11.61
N LYS A 2 -10.24 -28.05 11.50
CA LYS A 2 -9.00 -27.36 11.90
C LYS A 2 -8.37 -26.68 10.69
N VAL A 3 -8.38 -25.35 10.73
CA VAL A 3 -7.86 -24.47 9.67
C VAL A 3 -6.60 -23.77 10.18
N ARG A 4 -5.60 -23.68 9.31
CA ARG A 4 -4.38 -22.92 9.55
C ARG A 4 -4.17 -21.82 8.53
N LEU A 5 -3.58 -20.72 8.98
CA LEU A 5 -3.20 -19.59 8.16
C LEU A 5 -1.68 -19.53 8.06
N LEU A 6 -1.17 -19.06 6.93
CA LEU A 6 0.25 -18.81 6.72
C LEU A 6 0.43 -17.51 5.92
N ASP A 7 1.10 -16.54 6.52
CA ASP A 7 1.51 -15.29 5.88
C ASP A 7 3.02 -15.36 5.61
N ILE A 8 3.41 -15.59 4.35
CA ILE A 8 4.78 -15.99 4.00
C ILE A 8 5.73 -14.78 4.05
N ASP A 9 5.30 -13.64 3.51
CA ASP A 9 6.15 -12.47 3.30
C ASP A 9 5.45 -11.13 3.57
N GLY A 10 4.24 -11.18 4.14
CA GLY A 10 3.48 -10.01 4.57
C GLY A 10 4.13 -9.28 5.75
N LYS A 11 4.07 -7.95 5.72
CA LYS A 11 4.47 -7.07 6.83
C LYS A 11 3.30 -6.30 7.45
N MET A 12 2.21 -6.19 6.70
CA MET A 12 0.95 -5.60 7.14
C MET A 12 -0.05 -6.76 7.34
N PRO A 13 -1.09 -6.58 8.17
CA PRO A 13 -2.16 -7.55 8.28
C PRO A 13 -2.70 -7.90 6.90
N ASN A 14 -2.90 -9.19 6.63
CA ASN A 14 -3.37 -9.65 5.35
C ASN A 14 -4.91 -9.70 5.34
N ILE A 15 -5.54 -8.82 4.56
CA ILE A 15 -7.01 -8.74 4.47
C ILE A 15 -7.63 -10.07 4.03
N ALA A 16 -7.01 -10.77 3.07
CA ALA A 16 -7.53 -12.06 2.61
C ALA A 16 -7.53 -13.10 3.74
N LEU A 17 -6.43 -13.19 4.50
CA LEU A 17 -6.35 -14.09 5.66
C LEU A 17 -7.32 -13.69 6.78
N MET A 18 -7.52 -12.40 7.03
CA MET A 18 -8.52 -11.92 8.01
C MET A 18 -9.95 -12.25 7.59
N LYS A 19 -10.29 -12.16 6.30
CA LYS A 19 -11.59 -12.59 5.76
C LYS A 19 -11.78 -14.10 5.88
N ILE A 20 -10.74 -14.89 5.54
CA ILE A 20 -10.73 -16.36 5.71
C ILE A 20 -10.97 -16.73 7.18
N ALA A 21 -10.24 -16.10 8.10
CA ALA A 21 -10.35 -16.35 9.53
C ALA A 21 -11.76 -16.05 10.05
N ALA A 22 -12.31 -14.88 9.69
CA ALA A 22 -13.68 -14.49 10.05
C ALA A 22 -14.70 -15.50 9.52
N TYR A 23 -14.61 -15.89 8.24
CA TYR A 23 -15.53 -16.86 7.62
C TYR A 23 -15.51 -18.21 8.35
N HIS A 24 -14.32 -18.76 8.60
CA HIS A 24 -14.19 -20.06 9.25
C HIS A 24 -14.64 -20.02 10.72
N LYS A 25 -14.29 -18.98 11.47
CA LYS A 25 -14.76 -18.82 12.86
C LYS A 25 -16.28 -18.68 12.94
N GLN A 26 -16.93 -18.00 11.99
CA GLN A 26 -18.39 -17.92 11.93
C GLN A 26 -19.06 -19.29 11.74
N LYS A 27 -18.35 -20.25 11.14
CA LYS A 27 -18.82 -21.64 10.97
C LYS A 27 -18.49 -22.54 12.16
N GLY A 28 -17.82 -22.02 13.19
CA GLY A 28 -17.35 -22.80 14.33
C GLY A 28 -16.06 -23.58 14.05
N ASP A 29 -15.34 -23.29 12.97
CA ASP A 29 -14.04 -23.89 12.69
C ASP A 29 -12.96 -23.32 13.62
N HIS A 30 -11.97 -24.14 13.96
CA HIS A 30 -10.81 -23.72 14.72
C HIS A 30 -9.76 -23.13 13.78
N VAL A 31 -9.49 -21.83 13.90
CA VAL A 31 -8.53 -21.11 13.07
C VAL A 31 -7.34 -20.65 13.92
N ASP A 32 -6.12 -20.97 13.48
CA ASP A 32 -4.88 -20.51 14.10
C ASP A 32 -3.77 -20.31 13.04
N TRP A 33 -2.65 -19.73 13.43
CA TRP A 33 -1.43 -19.70 12.61
C TRP A 33 -0.83 -21.11 12.49
N LEU A 34 -0.35 -21.45 11.29
CA LEU A 34 0.37 -22.71 11.08
C LEU A 34 1.60 -22.76 11.98
N ASN A 35 1.68 -23.79 12.81
CA ASN A 35 2.84 -24.10 13.62
C ASN A 35 3.39 -25.47 13.19
N PRO A 36 4.47 -25.54 12.40
CA PRO A 36 4.98 -26.81 11.87
C PRO A 36 5.36 -27.83 12.95
N LEU A 37 5.70 -27.40 14.17
CA LEU A 37 6.01 -28.33 15.27
C LEU A 37 4.76 -28.93 15.91
N MET A 38 3.68 -28.14 16.03
CA MET A 38 2.45 -28.57 16.70
C MET A 38 1.45 -29.19 15.73
N ASP A 39 1.50 -28.82 14.46
CA ASP A 39 0.45 -29.13 13.50
C ASP A 39 0.71 -30.39 12.67
N ILE A 40 1.89 -31.00 12.77
CA ILE A 40 2.25 -32.20 12.00
C ILE A 40 1.41 -33.42 12.37
N GLU A 41 0.96 -33.52 13.62
CA GLU A 41 0.09 -34.59 14.14
C GLU A 41 -1.33 -34.08 14.46
N ALA A 42 -1.66 -32.83 14.13
CA ALA A 42 -2.86 -32.18 14.64
C ALA A 42 -4.14 -32.43 13.83
N ASN A 43 -4.18 -33.37 12.88
CA ASN A 43 -5.30 -33.56 11.94
C ASN A 43 -5.75 -32.24 11.32
N ILE A 44 -4.80 -31.47 10.78
CA ILE A 44 -5.12 -30.23 10.07
C ILE A 44 -5.80 -30.57 8.76
N GLU A 45 -7.00 -30.03 8.56
CA GLU A 45 -7.79 -30.31 7.37
C GLU A 45 -7.48 -29.32 6.25
N LYS A 46 -7.09 -28.08 6.60
CA LYS A 46 -6.94 -26.99 5.63
C LYS A 46 -5.87 -25.98 6.03
N VAL A 47 -5.05 -25.58 5.06
CA VAL A 47 -4.09 -24.48 5.20
C VAL A 47 -4.33 -23.43 4.12
N TYR A 48 -4.49 -22.18 4.52
CA TYR A 48 -4.50 -21.02 3.62
C TYR A 48 -3.16 -20.32 3.68
N ALA A 49 -2.40 -20.35 2.58
CA ALA A 49 -1.10 -19.70 2.47
C ALA A 49 -1.16 -18.48 1.55
N SER A 50 -0.72 -17.34 2.04
CA SER A 50 -0.65 -16.10 1.28
C SER A 50 0.80 -15.67 1.01
N LYS A 51 1.08 -15.32 -0.24
CA LYS A 51 2.39 -14.80 -0.70
C LYS A 51 2.21 -13.56 -1.57
N LEU A 52 2.95 -12.51 -1.29
CA LEU A 52 2.90 -11.23 -1.99
C LEU A 52 3.92 -11.13 -3.11
N PHE A 53 5.14 -11.61 -2.88
CA PHE A 53 6.27 -11.45 -3.81
C PHE A 53 6.59 -12.77 -4.52
N ASN A 54 6.89 -12.70 -5.82
CA ASN A 54 7.30 -13.89 -6.59
C ASN A 54 8.76 -14.28 -6.34
N PHE A 55 9.56 -13.39 -5.74
CA PHE A 55 10.98 -13.61 -5.47
C PHE A 55 11.26 -14.05 -4.02
N SER A 56 10.27 -14.03 -3.12
CA SER A 56 10.44 -14.59 -1.77
C SER A 56 10.46 -16.11 -1.84
N ASN A 57 11.10 -16.77 -0.88
CA ASN A 57 11.12 -18.22 -0.83
C ASN A 57 9.72 -18.77 -0.55
N ASP A 58 9.44 -19.96 -1.09
CA ASP A 58 8.26 -20.71 -0.71
C ASP A 58 8.42 -21.30 0.71
N TYR A 59 7.30 -21.72 1.28
CA TYR A 59 7.27 -22.44 2.55
C TYR A 59 7.12 -23.93 2.25
N ASP A 60 7.94 -24.79 2.86
CA ASP A 60 8.01 -26.22 2.52
C ASP A 60 7.39 -27.15 3.57
N TYR A 61 7.11 -26.65 4.78
CA TYR A 61 6.73 -27.48 5.93
C TYR A 61 5.21 -27.58 6.13
N TYR A 62 4.49 -27.98 5.08
CA TYR A 62 3.04 -28.18 5.15
C TYR A 62 2.67 -29.52 5.79
N PRO A 63 1.57 -29.61 6.56
CA PRO A 63 1.04 -30.88 7.03
C PRO A 63 0.66 -31.79 5.84
N PRO A 64 1.09 -33.06 5.80
CA PRO A 64 0.94 -33.92 4.62
C PRO A 64 -0.50 -34.18 4.17
N GLU A 65 -1.45 -34.23 5.10
CA GLU A 65 -2.84 -34.59 4.83
C GLU A 65 -3.77 -33.36 4.66
N ALA A 66 -3.25 -32.16 4.83
CA ALA A 66 -4.05 -30.94 4.77
C ALA A 66 -4.30 -30.51 3.32
N GLU A 67 -5.51 -30.02 3.03
CA GLU A 67 -5.79 -29.30 1.79
C GLU A 67 -5.06 -27.94 1.81
N ILE A 68 -4.12 -27.74 0.88
CA ILE A 68 -3.34 -26.51 0.80
C ILE A 68 -3.92 -25.57 -0.25
N ILE A 69 -4.42 -24.42 0.19
CA ILE A 69 -4.95 -23.35 -0.67
C ILE A 69 -3.94 -22.22 -0.68
N ARG A 70 -3.31 -21.99 -1.84
CA ARG A 70 -2.32 -20.94 -2.06
C ARG A 70 -2.95 -19.76 -2.78
N GLY A 71 -2.69 -18.55 -2.31
CA GLY A 71 -3.20 -17.33 -2.93
C GLY A 71 -2.28 -16.13 -2.75
N GLY A 72 -2.58 -15.09 -3.50
CA GLY A 72 -1.77 -13.87 -3.53
C GLY A 72 -0.85 -13.81 -4.74
N THR A 73 -0.39 -12.59 -5.01
CA THR A 73 0.33 -12.23 -6.23
C THR A 73 1.64 -13.00 -6.40
N GLY A 74 2.27 -13.43 -5.31
CA GLY A 74 3.51 -14.21 -5.35
C GLY A 74 3.32 -15.66 -5.82
N PHE A 75 2.10 -16.18 -5.76
CA PHE A 75 1.76 -17.51 -6.29
C PHE A 75 1.03 -17.42 -7.63
N ASP A 76 -0.08 -16.69 -7.67
CA ASP A 76 -0.92 -16.55 -8.84
C ASP A 76 -1.65 -15.21 -8.77
N ILE A 77 -1.36 -14.33 -9.73
CA ILE A 77 -1.99 -13.01 -9.85
C ILE A 77 -3.51 -13.09 -10.06
N SER A 78 -3.99 -14.17 -10.66
CA SER A 78 -5.40 -14.40 -10.96
C SER A 78 -6.17 -15.05 -9.81
N SER A 79 -5.47 -15.46 -8.73
CA SER A 79 -6.09 -16.08 -7.56
C SER A 79 -7.12 -15.16 -6.91
N LYS A 80 -8.30 -15.72 -6.60
CA LYS A 80 -9.41 -15.03 -5.96
C LYS A 80 -9.95 -15.84 -4.80
N LEU A 81 -10.40 -15.15 -3.76
CA LEU A 81 -11.22 -15.77 -2.72
C LEU A 81 -12.56 -16.21 -3.30
N SER A 82 -13.16 -17.22 -2.70
CA SER A 82 -14.56 -17.56 -2.99
C SER A 82 -15.46 -16.39 -2.61
N GLN A 83 -16.58 -16.21 -3.32
CA GLN A 83 -17.46 -15.06 -3.10
C GLN A 83 -17.92 -14.93 -1.65
N GLN A 84 -18.17 -16.04 -0.96
CA GLN A 84 -18.59 -16.07 0.45
C GLN A 84 -17.54 -15.51 1.41
N ILE A 85 -16.25 -15.76 1.12
CA ILE A 85 -15.14 -15.23 1.93
C ILE A 85 -14.86 -13.79 1.51
N GLU A 86 -14.88 -13.50 0.21
CA GLU A 86 -14.64 -12.14 -0.31
C GLU A 86 -15.69 -11.14 0.21
N SER A 87 -16.94 -11.55 0.38
CA SER A 87 -18.02 -10.69 0.89
C SER A 87 -17.91 -10.34 2.38
N ILE A 88 -16.95 -10.89 3.12
CA ILE A 88 -16.75 -10.55 4.53
C ILE A 88 -16.23 -9.10 4.65
N THR A 89 -17.01 -8.27 5.33
CA THR A 89 -16.67 -6.87 5.65
C THR A 89 -16.05 -6.72 7.04
N LYS A 90 -16.43 -7.58 7.99
CA LYS A 90 -15.88 -7.63 9.34
C LYS A 90 -14.62 -8.47 9.40
N LEU A 91 -13.47 -7.81 9.33
CA LEU A 91 -12.16 -8.46 9.41
C LEU A 91 -11.88 -9.01 10.81
N ASP A 92 -11.26 -10.18 10.87
CA ASP A 92 -10.81 -10.78 12.13
C ASP A 92 -9.41 -10.29 12.51
N TYR A 93 -9.35 -9.16 13.21
CA TYR A 93 -8.09 -8.61 13.73
C TYR A 93 -7.46 -9.46 14.85
N SER A 94 -8.13 -10.50 15.36
CA SER A 94 -7.57 -11.34 16.44
C SER A 94 -6.34 -12.13 15.99
N ILE A 95 -6.18 -12.37 14.68
CA ILE A 95 -5.00 -13.04 14.14
C ILE A 95 -3.80 -12.09 13.99
N TYR A 96 -4.01 -10.78 14.13
CA TYR A 96 -2.98 -9.74 14.13
C TYR A 96 -3.14 -8.77 15.32
N PRO A 97 -3.08 -9.26 16.57
CA PRO A 97 -3.42 -8.47 17.77
C PRO A 97 -2.51 -7.26 18.01
N GLN A 98 -1.30 -7.26 17.45
CA GLN A 98 -0.32 -6.18 17.53
C GLN A 98 -0.66 -4.96 16.65
N HIS A 99 -1.66 -5.06 15.77
CA HIS A 99 -2.00 -4.01 14.81
C HIS A 99 -3.25 -3.24 15.23
N HIS A 100 -3.00 -2.03 15.75
CA HIS A 100 -4.04 -1.11 16.26
C HIS A 100 -4.49 -0.10 15.19
N TYR A 101 -4.88 -0.57 14.01
CA TYR A 101 -5.45 0.26 12.96
C TYR A 101 -6.51 -0.48 12.17
N SER A 102 -7.34 0.28 11.46
CA SER A 102 -8.31 -0.25 10.51
C SER A 102 -7.71 -0.21 9.11
N MET A 103 -7.76 -1.32 8.41
CA MET A 103 -7.46 -1.37 6.98
C MET A 103 -8.75 -1.10 6.20
N GLN A 104 -8.64 -0.28 5.15
CA GLN A 104 -9.79 0.11 4.34
C GLN A 104 -9.49 0.10 2.85
N PHE A 105 -10.54 -0.19 2.08
CA PHE A 105 -10.64 0.09 0.66
C PHE A 105 -11.95 0.83 0.43
N PHE A 106 -11.90 1.84 -0.43
CA PHE A 106 -13.08 2.47 -1.04
C PHE A 106 -13.11 2.24 -2.55
N SER A 107 -11.99 1.80 -3.13
CA SER A 107 -11.89 1.38 -4.53
C SER A 107 -10.84 0.30 -4.73
N ARG A 108 -11.01 -0.48 -5.80
CA ARG A 108 -10.02 -1.42 -6.32
C ARG A 108 -9.73 -1.08 -7.78
N GLY A 109 -8.63 -1.62 -8.31
CA GLY A 109 -8.17 -1.27 -9.65
C GLY A 109 -7.43 0.07 -9.71
N CYS A 110 -7.09 0.52 -10.92
CA CYS A 110 -6.40 1.80 -11.13
C CYS A 110 -6.71 2.38 -12.51
N ILE A 111 -6.68 3.71 -12.65
CA ILE A 111 -6.83 4.41 -13.94
C ILE A 111 -5.57 4.37 -14.80
N ARG A 112 -4.42 4.00 -14.23
CA ARG A 112 -3.13 3.93 -14.94
C ARG A 112 -2.83 2.53 -15.43
N ILE A 113 -2.03 2.44 -16.48
CA ILE A 113 -1.41 1.21 -16.97
C ILE A 113 0.08 1.47 -16.94
N CYS A 114 0.73 1.04 -15.84
CA CYS A 114 2.16 1.17 -15.66
C CYS A 114 2.80 -0.20 -15.91
N PRO A 115 3.84 -0.31 -16.74
CA PRO A 115 4.38 -1.62 -17.14
C PRO A 115 5.10 -2.37 -16.03
N PHE A 116 5.43 -1.69 -14.92
CA PHE A 116 5.98 -2.31 -13.71
C PHE A 116 4.90 -2.66 -12.66
N CYS A 117 3.63 -2.36 -12.91
CA CYS A 117 2.56 -2.46 -11.91
C CYS A 117 1.53 -3.53 -12.29
N VAL A 118 1.34 -4.50 -11.40
CA VAL A 118 0.40 -5.62 -11.55
C VAL A 118 -1.07 -5.26 -11.30
N VAL A 119 -1.35 -4.07 -10.75
CA VAL A 119 -2.71 -3.69 -10.29
C VAL A 119 -3.74 -3.79 -11.41
N ARG A 120 -3.40 -3.33 -12.63
CA ARG A 120 -4.35 -3.35 -13.75
C ARG A 120 -4.72 -4.78 -14.16
N GLU A 121 -3.74 -5.67 -14.17
CA GLU A 121 -3.93 -7.09 -14.51
C GLU A 121 -4.73 -7.82 -13.41
N LYS A 122 -4.40 -7.54 -12.14
CA LYS A 122 -5.01 -8.18 -10.97
C LYS A 122 -6.43 -7.69 -10.66
N GLU A 123 -6.66 -6.39 -10.71
CA GLU A 123 -7.85 -5.74 -10.17
C GLU A 123 -8.69 -5.03 -11.24
N GLY A 124 -8.17 -4.89 -12.45
CA GLY A 124 -8.88 -4.26 -13.57
C GLY A 124 -8.92 -2.74 -13.50
N TYR A 125 -9.92 -2.17 -14.19
CA TYR A 125 -10.20 -0.73 -14.16
C TYR A 125 -10.65 -0.31 -12.77
N ILE A 126 -10.40 0.96 -12.44
CA ILE A 126 -10.84 1.49 -11.15
C ILE A 126 -12.36 1.37 -10.99
N HIS A 127 -12.79 0.89 -9.83
CA HIS A 127 -14.20 0.80 -9.47
C HIS A 127 -14.36 0.95 -7.95
N PRO A 128 -15.48 1.53 -7.48
CA PRO A 128 -15.77 1.65 -6.06
C PRO A 128 -16.01 0.27 -5.45
N VAL A 129 -15.72 0.14 -4.16
CA VAL A 129 -16.06 -1.05 -3.35
C VAL A 129 -16.61 -0.61 -2.00
N ASP A 130 -17.40 -1.49 -1.38
CA ASP A 130 -17.92 -1.22 -0.04
C ASP A 130 -16.77 -1.17 0.99
N PRO A 131 -16.77 -0.19 1.89
CA PRO A 131 -15.79 -0.12 2.96
C PRO A 131 -15.96 -1.27 3.96
N LEU A 132 -14.88 -1.62 4.63
CA LEU A 132 -14.84 -2.65 5.66
C LEU A 132 -15.29 -2.08 7.01
N GLU A 133 -15.66 -2.95 7.95
CA GLU A 133 -15.90 -2.51 9.32
C GLU A 133 -14.58 -2.08 9.99
N LEU A 134 -14.64 -1.03 10.82
CA LEU A 134 -13.48 -0.56 11.56
C LEU A 134 -13.02 -1.61 12.58
N ASN A 135 -11.71 -1.69 12.77
CA ASN A 135 -11.13 -2.38 13.91
C ASN A 135 -11.60 -1.71 15.20
N PRO A 136 -12.27 -2.43 16.14
CA PRO A 136 -12.69 -1.85 17.42
C PRO A 136 -11.54 -1.26 18.25
N ASN A 137 -10.32 -1.79 18.05
CA ASN A 137 -9.10 -1.31 18.72
C ASN A 137 -8.24 -0.41 17.82
N GLY A 138 -8.78 0.03 16.67
CA GLY A 138 -8.07 0.82 15.68
C GLY A 138 -7.86 2.27 16.14
N LYS A 139 -6.62 2.76 16.10
CA LYS A 139 -6.24 4.14 16.45
C LYS A 139 -6.11 5.06 15.25
N HIS A 140 -5.99 4.49 14.05
CA HIS A 140 -5.92 5.18 12.76
C HIS A 140 -6.44 4.26 11.65
N ILE A 141 -6.52 4.80 10.43
CA ILE A 141 -7.00 4.12 9.23
C ILE A 141 -5.88 4.10 8.19
N GLU A 142 -5.60 2.92 7.65
CA GLU A 142 -4.75 2.70 6.48
C GLU A 142 -5.66 2.45 5.28
N VAL A 143 -5.78 3.43 4.38
CA VAL A 143 -6.57 3.32 3.14
C VAL A 143 -5.67 2.84 2.02
N LEU A 144 -5.99 1.68 1.47
CA LEU A 144 -5.12 0.91 0.59
C LEU A 144 -5.48 1.04 -0.89
N ASP A 145 -6.44 1.90 -1.22
CA ASP A 145 -6.80 2.27 -2.59
C ASP A 145 -5.55 2.56 -3.42
N ASN A 146 -5.44 1.93 -4.59
CA ASN A 146 -4.31 2.18 -5.48
C ASN A 146 -4.28 3.64 -5.97
N ASN A 147 -5.45 4.29 -6.01
CA ASN A 147 -5.60 5.70 -6.36
C ASN A 147 -6.91 6.26 -5.78
N PHE A 148 -6.84 6.79 -4.57
CA PHE A 148 -8.00 7.23 -3.79
C PHE A 148 -8.87 8.27 -4.52
N PHE A 149 -8.28 9.30 -5.13
CA PHE A 149 -9.02 10.35 -5.82
C PHE A 149 -9.47 10.00 -7.25
N ALA A 150 -8.98 8.88 -7.79
CA ALA A 150 -9.50 8.35 -9.04
C ALA A 150 -10.73 7.44 -8.84
N ASN A 151 -11.06 7.10 -7.58
CA ASN A 151 -12.33 6.48 -7.25
C ASN A 151 -13.48 7.41 -7.70
N PRO A 152 -14.41 6.98 -8.57
CA PRO A 152 -15.55 7.83 -8.95
C PRO A 152 -16.41 8.27 -7.75
N GLU A 153 -16.36 7.53 -6.64
CA GLU A 153 -17.08 7.81 -5.40
C GLU A 153 -16.18 8.35 -4.28
N TRP A 154 -15.05 9.01 -4.62
CA TRP A 154 -14.12 9.55 -3.62
C TRP A 154 -14.77 10.50 -2.62
N LYS A 155 -15.87 11.19 -2.98
CA LYS A 155 -16.63 12.07 -2.06
C LYS A 155 -17.28 11.26 -0.93
N PHE A 156 -17.93 10.15 -1.26
CA PHE A 156 -18.47 9.23 -0.26
C PHE A 156 -17.35 8.69 0.65
N ALA A 157 -16.20 8.34 0.05
CA ALA A 157 -15.03 7.90 0.83
C ALA A 157 -14.54 8.98 1.81
N ILE A 158 -14.45 10.24 1.38
CA ILE A 158 -14.11 11.37 2.25
C ILE A 158 -15.13 11.56 3.36
N GLU A 159 -16.43 11.53 3.05
CA GLU A 159 -17.50 11.68 4.04
C GLU A 159 -17.39 10.60 5.12
N LYS A 160 -17.17 9.34 4.74
CA LYS A 160 -16.96 8.23 5.68
C LYS A 160 -15.73 8.43 6.56
N LEU A 161 -14.61 8.84 5.99
CA LEU A 161 -13.38 9.11 6.74
C LEU A 161 -13.55 10.26 7.74
N LEU A 162 -14.29 11.31 7.36
CA LEU A 162 -14.62 12.43 8.24
C LEU A 162 -15.62 12.05 9.33
N GLU A 163 -16.59 11.17 9.04
CA GLU A 163 -17.54 10.61 10.00
C GLU A 163 -16.82 9.80 11.09
N TRP A 164 -15.87 8.95 10.70
CA TRP A 164 -15.11 8.12 11.62
C TRP A 164 -14.10 8.88 12.49
N LYS A 165 -13.67 10.07 12.06
CA LYS A 165 -12.79 10.99 12.83
C LYS A 165 -11.46 10.37 13.30
N HIS A 166 -11.00 9.31 12.65
CA HIS A 166 -9.69 8.70 12.92
C HIS A 166 -8.61 9.37 12.08
N PRO A 167 -7.34 9.41 12.55
CA PRO A 167 -6.22 9.74 11.68
C PRO A 167 -6.15 8.79 10.48
N VAL A 168 -5.81 9.30 9.30
CA VAL A 168 -5.82 8.56 8.03
C VAL A 168 -4.43 8.58 7.40
N ASN A 169 -3.99 7.43 6.89
CA ASN A 169 -2.87 7.30 5.98
C ASN A 169 -3.38 6.75 4.64
N LEU A 170 -3.17 7.50 3.55
CA LEU A 170 -3.55 7.09 2.20
C LEU A 170 -2.34 6.50 1.49
N HIS A 171 -2.47 5.30 0.93
CA HIS A 171 -1.39 4.62 0.20
C HIS A 171 -1.34 4.96 -1.29
N GLY A 172 -2.43 5.48 -1.86
CA GLY A 172 -2.50 5.88 -3.27
C GLY A 172 -3.09 7.26 -3.46
N VAL A 173 -2.22 8.27 -3.67
CA VAL A 173 -2.63 9.63 -4.06
C VAL A 173 -1.94 10.01 -5.37
N ASP A 174 -2.73 10.11 -6.46
CA ASP A 174 -2.21 10.51 -7.76
C ASP A 174 -2.26 12.04 -7.93
N VAL A 175 -1.13 12.70 -7.67
CA VAL A 175 -0.99 14.14 -7.84
C VAL A 175 -1.29 14.62 -9.27
N ARG A 176 -1.13 13.77 -10.30
CA ARG A 176 -1.33 14.17 -11.71
C ARG A 176 -2.77 14.53 -12.04
N ILE A 177 -3.74 14.04 -11.25
CA ILE A 177 -5.16 14.37 -11.40
C ILE A 177 -5.65 15.39 -10.37
N MET A 178 -4.77 15.82 -9.46
CA MET A 178 -5.14 16.68 -8.33
C MET A 178 -5.67 18.03 -8.81
N ASN A 179 -6.86 18.39 -8.31
CA ASN A 179 -7.48 19.70 -8.51
C ASN A 179 -7.76 20.40 -7.17
N GLU A 180 -8.28 21.63 -7.21
CA GLU A 180 -8.56 22.45 -6.01
C GLU A 180 -9.57 21.76 -5.07
N GLU A 181 -10.62 21.12 -5.60
CA GLU A 181 -11.64 20.44 -4.80
C GLU A 181 -11.06 19.22 -4.05
N GLN A 182 -10.32 18.38 -4.76
CA GLN A 182 -9.67 17.20 -4.18
C GLN A 182 -8.63 17.62 -3.12
N ALA A 183 -7.84 18.65 -3.39
CA ALA A 183 -6.86 19.18 -2.45
C ALA A 183 -7.52 19.78 -1.20
N TYR A 184 -8.65 20.48 -1.38
CA TYR A 184 -9.45 21.01 -0.28
C TYR A 184 -9.94 19.89 0.65
N TYR A 185 -10.54 18.84 0.10
CA TYR A 185 -11.07 17.71 0.89
C TYR A 185 -9.96 16.86 1.51
N LEU A 186 -8.86 16.63 0.78
CA LEU A 186 -7.69 15.96 1.33
C LEU A 186 -7.20 16.70 2.58
N ASN A 187 -7.12 18.03 2.55
CA ASN A 187 -6.70 18.83 3.69
C ASN A 187 -7.64 18.76 4.91
N GLN A 188 -8.93 18.41 4.72
CA GLN A 188 -9.86 18.22 5.83
C GLN A 188 -9.56 16.96 6.67
N LEU A 189 -8.87 15.97 6.08
CA LEU A 189 -8.53 14.74 6.79
C LEU A 189 -7.48 14.98 7.87
N LYS A 190 -7.64 14.31 9.02
CA LYS A 190 -6.58 14.21 10.03
C LYS A 190 -5.52 13.24 9.52
N HIS A 191 -4.41 13.74 9.00
CA HIS A 191 -3.36 12.88 8.45
C HIS A 191 -2.55 12.19 9.56
N HIS A 192 -2.40 10.86 9.47
CA HIS A 192 -1.55 10.08 10.37
C HIS A 192 -0.05 10.21 10.02
N LYS A 193 0.26 10.31 8.72
CA LYS A 193 1.61 10.46 8.16
C LYS A 193 1.60 11.56 7.09
N GLN A 194 2.75 11.81 6.46
CA GLN A 194 2.78 12.63 5.24
C GLN A 194 1.90 12.02 4.16
N VAL A 195 1.30 12.86 3.32
CA VAL A 195 0.64 12.42 2.10
C VAL A 195 1.73 12.00 1.12
N HIS A 196 1.72 10.73 0.75
CA HIS A 196 2.66 10.20 -0.22
C HIS A 196 2.10 10.33 -1.64
N ILE A 197 2.87 10.96 -2.52
CA ILE A 197 2.63 11.09 -3.96
C ILE A 197 3.86 10.59 -4.72
N ALA A 198 3.77 10.45 -6.05
CA ALA A 198 4.90 10.01 -6.86
C ALA A 198 5.12 10.87 -8.12
N TRP A 199 6.38 11.06 -8.49
CA TRP A 199 6.84 11.68 -9.73
C TRP A 199 7.87 10.78 -10.43
N ASP A 200 7.45 9.57 -10.79
CA ASP A 200 8.37 8.53 -11.28
C ASP A 200 8.81 8.72 -12.75
N ASN A 201 7.94 9.26 -13.60
CA ASN A 201 8.23 9.48 -15.01
C ASN A 201 8.64 10.95 -15.25
N PRO A 202 9.89 11.25 -15.65
CA PRO A 202 10.36 12.62 -15.86
C PRO A 202 9.62 13.35 -17.01
N LYS A 203 9.04 12.59 -17.96
CA LYS A 203 8.26 13.16 -19.07
C LYS A 203 6.89 13.69 -18.63
N GLN A 204 6.43 13.36 -17.41
CA GLN A 204 5.20 13.91 -16.85
C GLN A 204 5.52 15.19 -16.08
N ASN A 205 4.88 16.30 -16.45
CA ASN A 205 4.95 17.51 -15.67
C ASN A 205 3.81 17.53 -14.64
N ILE A 206 4.16 17.52 -13.35
CA ILE A 206 3.20 17.55 -12.23
C ILE A 206 3.21 18.88 -11.46
N LEU A 207 4.02 19.85 -11.88
CA LEU A 207 4.32 21.03 -11.08
C LEU A 207 3.08 21.89 -10.82
N GLU A 208 2.19 22.02 -11.80
CA GLU A 208 0.97 22.81 -11.64
C GLU A 208 0.01 22.14 -10.65
N GLN A 209 -0.19 20.82 -10.74
CA GLN A 209 -1.02 20.08 -9.79
C GLN A 209 -0.40 20.08 -8.39
N LEU A 210 0.92 20.00 -8.30
CA LEU A 210 1.62 20.08 -7.02
C LEU A 210 1.46 21.48 -6.40
N LYS A 211 1.57 22.56 -7.19
CA LYS A 211 1.26 23.93 -6.73
C LYS A 211 -0.19 24.06 -6.27
N THR A 212 -1.14 23.47 -6.98
CA THR A 212 -2.55 23.42 -6.55
C THR A 212 -2.68 22.72 -5.20
N MET A 213 -2.06 21.56 -5.03
CA MET A 213 -2.06 20.81 -3.78
C MET A 213 -1.45 21.62 -2.62
N THR A 214 -0.36 22.35 -2.86
CA THR A 214 0.34 23.12 -1.81
C THR A 214 -0.37 24.39 -1.37
N LYS A 215 -1.40 24.86 -2.09
CA LYS A 215 -2.30 25.94 -1.62
C LYS A 215 -3.08 25.51 -0.39
N TYR A 216 -3.44 24.23 -0.30
CA TYR A 216 -4.24 23.67 0.79
C TYR A 216 -3.41 22.92 1.82
N ILE A 217 -2.48 22.09 1.35
CA ILE A 217 -1.69 21.20 2.20
C ILE A 217 -0.29 21.79 2.36
N LYS A 218 0.13 21.99 3.61
CA LYS A 218 1.47 22.51 3.91
C LYS A 218 2.53 21.60 3.25
N PRO A 219 3.51 22.14 2.49
CA PRO A 219 4.46 21.33 1.72
C PRO A 219 5.20 20.26 2.52
N TYR A 220 5.58 20.53 3.77
CA TYR A 220 6.24 19.56 4.65
C TYR A 220 5.36 18.38 5.06
N LYS A 221 4.05 18.42 4.79
CA LYS A 221 3.14 17.28 4.98
C LYS A 221 3.06 16.38 3.74
N ILE A 222 3.78 16.70 2.68
CA ILE A 222 3.76 15.97 1.41
C ILE A 222 5.14 15.34 1.22
N MET A 223 5.16 14.03 0.99
CA MET A 223 6.35 13.31 0.54
C MET A 223 6.15 12.88 -0.91
N CYS A 224 7.09 13.23 -1.78
CA CYS A 224 7.07 12.85 -3.19
C CYS A 224 8.14 11.78 -3.46
N TYR A 225 7.68 10.58 -3.79
CA TYR A 225 8.52 9.50 -4.28
C TYR A 225 9.01 9.82 -5.70
N VAL A 226 10.30 9.56 -5.96
CA VAL A 226 10.92 9.77 -7.27
C VAL A 226 11.71 8.52 -7.64
N LEU A 227 11.18 7.72 -8.56
CA LEU A 227 11.95 6.66 -9.21
C LEU A 227 13.03 7.25 -10.14
N ILE A 228 14.25 6.74 -10.00
CA ILE A 228 15.41 7.12 -10.82
C ILE A 228 15.99 5.92 -11.57
N GLY A 229 16.59 6.16 -12.73
CA GLY A 229 17.36 5.16 -13.47
C GLY A 229 16.57 4.08 -14.22
N TYR A 230 15.23 4.16 -14.24
CA TYR A 230 14.39 3.35 -15.14
C TYR A 230 14.10 4.12 -16.43
N TRP A 231 13.53 5.31 -16.30
CA TRP A 231 13.04 6.14 -17.41
C TRP A 231 13.77 7.48 -17.52
N SER A 232 14.78 7.71 -16.67
CA SER A 232 15.32 9.04 -16.40
C SER A 232 16.83 9.10 -16.55
N THR A 233 17.32 10.29 -16.93
CA THR A 233 18.75 10.64 -16.87
C THR A 233 19.10 11.30 -15.54
N PRO A 234 20.39 11.36 -15.16
CA PRO A 234 20.83 12.09 -13.98
C PRO A 234 20.39 13.55 -13.92
N GLU A 235 20.33 14.22 -15.08
CA GLU A 235 19.88 15.61 -15.20
C GLU A 235 18.38 15.74 -14.91
N GLU A 236 17.56 14.80 -15.41
CA GLU A 236 16.12 14.76 -15.15
C GLU A 236 15.82 14.41 -13.69
N ASP A 237 16.63 13.54 -13.07
CA ASP A 237 16.54 13.24 -11.65
C ASP A 237 16.82 14.49 -10.82
N LEU A 238 17.95 15.16 -11.06
CA LEU A 238 18.33 16.38 -10.35
C LEU A 238 17.28 17.48 -10.54
N TYR A 239 16.79 17.68 -11.77
CA TYR A 239 15.73 18.65 -12.07
C TYR A 239 14.50 18.42 -11.19
N ARG A 240 13.98 17.19 -11.13
CA ARG A 240 12.79 16.86 -10.31
C ARG A 240 13.04 17.14 -8.83
N ILE A 241 14.21 16.75 -8.32
CA ILE A 241 14.57 16.94 -6.91
C ILE A 241 14.71 18.42 -6.53
N GLU A 242 15.37 19.22 -7.36
CA GLU A 242 15.50 20.66 -7.11
C GLU A 242 14.13 21.35 -7.21
N LYS A 243 13.23 20.93 -8.10
CA LYS A 243 11.85 21.45 -8.14
C LYS A 243 11.04 21.12 -6.91
N LEU A 244 11.16 19.90 -6.37
CA LEU A 244 10.52 19.55 -5.10
C LEU A 244 11.10 20.38 -3.94
N ARG A 245 12.41 20.61 -3.94
CA ARG A 245 13.09 21.45 -2.95
C ARG A 245 12.62 22.91 -3.01
N GLU A 246 12.52 23.50 -4.21
CA GLU A 246 11.97 24.85 -4.43
C GLU A 246 10.56 24.98 -3.84
N LEU A 247 9.72 23.95 -4.01
CA LEU A 247 8.36 23.89 -3.48
C LEU A 247 8.28 23.49 -2.00
N LYS A 248 9.41 23.20 -1.34
CA LYS A 248 9.50 22.72 0.05
C LYS A 248 8.74 21.41 0.31
N VAL A 249 8.51 20.63 -0.74
CA VAL A 249 7.95 19.27 -0.66
C VAL A 249 9.08 18.31 -0.35
N ASP A 250 8.83 17.30 0.50
CA ASP A 250 9.87 16.35 0.87
C ASP A 250 10.09 15.31 -0.24
N PRO A 251 11.25 15.29 -0.93
CA PRO A 251 11.54 14.21 -1.86
C PRO A 251 11.96 12.94 -1.12
N PHE A 252 11.67 11.79 -1.73
CA PHE A 252 12.24 10.49 -1.40
C PHE A 252 12.60 9.74 -2.69
N VAL A 253 13.88 9.52 -2.91
CA VAL A 253 14.40 8.85 -4.11
C VAL A 253 14.36 7.33 -3.96
N MET A 254 13.87 6.66 -4.99
CA MET A 254 13.87 5.21 -5.11
C MET A 254 14.79 4.80 -6.28
N PRO A 255 15.95 4.17 -6.01
CA PRO A 255 16.83 3.67 -7.07
C PRO A 255 16.21 2.42 -7.70
N PHE A 256 16.10 2.39 -9.04
CA PHE A 256 15.69 1.20 -9.77
C PHE A 256 16.74 0.09 -9.68
N ASN A 257 18.01 0.45 -9.86
CA ASN A 257 19.15 -0.45 -9.67
C ASN A 257 19.92 -0.04 -8.41
N LYS A 258 19.75 -0.79 -7.32
CA LYS A 258 20.43 -0.52 -6.02
C LYS A 258 21.94 -0.77 -6.07
N MET A 259 22.43 -1.46 -7.10
CA MET A 259 23.86 -1.73 -7.30
C MET A 259 24.54 -0.66 -8.16
N ASP A 260 23.76 0.20 -8.83
CA ASP A 260 24.30 1.32 -9.60
C ASP A 260 24.84 2.40 -8.66
N GLU A 261 26.09 2.84 -8.91
CA GLU A 261 26.81 3.73 -8.02
C GLU A 261 26.17 5.13 -7.96
N TYR A 262 25.77 5.67 -9.12
CA TYR A 262 25.10 6.97 -9.20
C TYR A 262 23.78 6.92 -8.44
N GLN A 263 22.93 5.93 -8.71
CA GLN A 263 21.62 5.82 -8.09
C GLN A 263 21.73 5.64 -6.57
N LYS A 264 22.69 4.84 -6.10
CA LYS A 264 22.96 4.65 -4.67
C LYS A 264 23.42 5.95 -4.00
N LYS A 265 24.35 6.68 -4.62
CA LYS A 265 24.85 7.97 -4.10
C LYS A 265 23.76 9.03 -4.08
N PHE A 266 23.00 9.15 -5.17
CA PHE A 266 21.91 10.13 -5.32
C PHE A 266 20.79 9.86 -4.31
N ALA A 267 20.35 8.60 -4.18
CA ALA A 267 19.36 8.21 -3.19
C ALA A 267 19.83 8.52 -1.76
N ARG A 268 21.10 8.24 -1.42
CA ARG A 268 21.65 8.57 -0.11
C ARG A 268 21.67 10.08 0.14
N TRP A 269 22.10 10.88 -0.84
CA TRP A 269 22.12 12.33 -0.75
C TRP A 269 20.73 12.90 -0.47
N VAL A 270 19.71 12.49 -1.22
CA VAL A 270 18.34 13.00 -1.07
C VAL A 270 17.68 12.50 0.21
N ASN A 271 17.76 11.19 0.48
CA ASN A 271 16.98 10.57 1.55
C ASN A 271 17.58 10.85 2.94
N HIS A 272 18.84 11.27 3.02
CA HIS A 272 19.45 11.71 4.26
C HIS A 272 19.18 13.20 4.52
N LYS A 273 18.07 13.51 5.21
CA LYS A 273 17.56 14.87 5.40
C LYS A 273 18.60 15.91 5.87
N ALA A 274 19.53 15.54 6.76
CA ALA A 274 20.58 16.47 7.18
C ALA A 274 21.51 16.87 6.03
N ILE A 275 21.93 15.90 5.20
CA ILE A 275 22.80 16.12 4.04
C ILE A 275 22.03 16.91 2.98
N PHE A 276 20.81 16.47 2.65
CA PHE A 276 20.00 17.10 1.61
C PHE A 276 19.71 18.58 1.88
N LYS A 277 19.62 18.99 3.15
CA LYS A 277 19.37 20.37 3.56
C LYS A 277 20.61 21.26 3.51
N THR A 278 21.81 20.70 3.60
CA THR A 278 23.05 21.49 3.79
C THR A 278 24.05 21.34 2.65
N VAL A 279 23.94 20.31 1.81
CA VAL A 279 24.92 19.99 0.76
C VAL A 279 24.23 19.97 -0.60
N ALA A 280 24.70 20.79 -1.54
CA ALA A 280 24.26 20.72 -2.93
C ALA A 280 24.80 19.45 -3.61
N TRP A 281 24.08 18.92 -4.61
CA TRP A 281 24.49 17.67 -5.27
C TRP A 281 25.91 17.71 -5.83
N LYS A 282 26.29 18.83 -6.45
CA LYS A 282 27.64 19.07 -7.00
C LYS A 282 28.77 18.98 -5.96
N ASP A 283 28.45 19.18 -4.68
CA ASP A 283 29.41 19.20 -3.57
C ASP A 283 29.39 17.89 -2.77
N TYR A 284 28.49 16.95 -3.11
CA TYR A 284 28.34 15.68 -2.42
C TYR A 284 29.41 14.68 -2.88
N ARG A 285 30.05 13.99 -1.91
CA ARG A 285 31.14 13.03 -2.12
C ARG A 285 30.76 11.65 -1.60
#